data_AF-A0A4U0W6L3-F1
#
_entry.id   AF-A0A4U0W6L3-F1
#
_cell.length_a   1.000
_cell.length_b   1.000
_cell.length_c   1.000
_cell.angle_alpha   90.00
_cell.angle_beta   90.00
_cell.angle_gamma   90.00
#
_symmetry.space_group_name_H-M   'P 1'
#
loop_
_entity.id
_entity.type
_entity.pdbx_description
1 polymer ?
#
loop_
_entity_poly.entity_id
_entity_poly.type
_entity_poly.pdbx_seq_one_letter_code
_entity_poly.pdbx_strand_id
1 'polypeptide(L)'
;MPRGLRLSIRTVVIIAVTAALLIGLHLTNLSPLARLGLPTQNAGFSLRPVEDIEPNAPPCRALAGAEDVVVVMRTGATEIGDKLPVHLNTTMRCYPDTLIFSDYAEVFEGQQVYDALANVDTHVKETNMDFAHYM
;
A
#
# COMPACT_ATOMS: atom_id res chain seq x y z
N MET A 1 18.32 28.58 49.50
CA MET A 1 19.65 28.76 48.89
C MET A 1 19.75 27.86 47.65
N PRO A 2 19.69 28.37 46.42
CA PRO A 2 19.83 27.51 45.24
C PRO A 2 21.33 27.25 44.98
N ARG A 3 21.71 25.97 44.94
CA ARG A 3 23.05 25.54 44.53
C ARG A 3 23.17 25.75 43.03
N GLY A 4 23.85 26.82 42.62
CA GLY A 4 24.19 27.09 41.23
C GLY A 4 25.02 25.95 40.67
N LEU A 5 24.47 25.23 39.70
CA LEU A 5 25.14 24.15 38.99
C LEU A 5 26.32 24.74 38.20
N ARG A 6 27.55 24.66 38.74
CA ARG A 6 28.77 25.05 38.04
C ARG A 6 29.07 24.00 36.97
N LEU A 7 28.47 24.17 35.80
CA LEU A 7 28.67 23.28 34.66
C LEU A 7 30.07 23.53 34.09
N SER A 8 30.94 22.52 34.14
CA SER A 8 32.29 22.61 33.57
C SER A 8 32.21 22.85 32.06
N ILE A 9 33.15 23.63 31.52
CA ILE A 9 33.24 23.92 30.07
C ILE A 9 33.20 22.62 29.25
N ARG A 10 33.85 21.55 29.74
CA ARG A 10 33.80 20.22 29.12
C ARG A 10 32.39 19.66 29.01
N THR A 11 31.58 19.82 30.05
CA THR A 11 30.19 19.34 30.09
C THR A 11 29.30 20.17 29.16
N VAL A 12 29.52 21.48 29.07
CA VAL A 12 28.81 22.36 28.13
C VAL A 12 29.10 21.95 26.69
N VAL A 13 30.37 21.69 26.36
CA VAL A 13 30.78 21.28 25.00
C VAL A 13 30.17 19.92 24.62
N ILE A 14 30.17 18.95 25.54
CA ILE A 14 29.57 17.63 25.26
C ILE A 14 28.08 17.77 24.98
N ILE A 15 27.34 18.52 25.80
CA ILE A 15 25.91 18.74 25.61
C ILE A 15 25.62 19.44 24.28
N ALA A 16 26.44 20.42 23.90
CA ALA A 16 26.27 21.13 22.63
C ALA A 16 26.48 20.20 21.42
N VAL A 17 27.51 19.34 21.47
CA VAL A 17 27.81 18.40 20.39
C VAL A 17 26.72 17.33 20.26
N THR A 18 26.25 16.76 21.37
CA THR A 18 25.19 15.75 21.35
C THR A 18 23.86 16.34 20.89
N ALA A 19 23.52 17.56 21.32
CA ALA A 19 22.34 18.27 20.83
C ALA A 19 22.42 18.53 19.32
N ALA A 20 23.58 18.96 18.81
CA ALA A 20 23.77 19.21 17.37
C ALA A 20 23.64 17.92 16.54
N LEU A 21 24.16 16.79 17.02
CA LEU A 21 24.02 15.48 16.38
C LEU A 21 22.56 15.01 16.35
N LEU A 22 21.83 15.15 17.47
CA LEU A 22 20.42 14.77 17.53
C LEU A 22 19.54 15.67 16.64
N ILE A 23 19.82 16.97 16.61
CA ILE A 23 19.14 17.92 15.71
C ILE A 23 19.45 17.56 14.25
N GLY A 24 20.72 17.26 13.92
CA GLY A 24 21.11 16.83 12.59
C GLY A 24 20.39 15.55 12.16
N LEU A 25 20.34 14.53 13.02
CA LEU A 25 19.62 13.28 12.78
C LEU A 25 18.11 13.50 12.59
N HIS A 26 17.51 14.37 13.41
CA HIS A 26 16.11 14.74 13.25
C HIS A 26 15.85 15.57 11.98
N LEU A 27 16.77 16.43 11.54
CA LEU A 27 16.66 17.19 10.29
C LEU A 27 16.89 16.33 9.04
N THR A 28 17.67 15.25 9.14
CA THR A 28 17.80 14.28 8.05
C THR A 28 16.61 13.31 7.96
N ASN A 29 15.86 13.15 9.06
CA ASN A 29 14.67 12.30 9.14
C ASN A 29 13.36 13.10 8.97
N LEU A 30 13.37 14.41 9.23
CA LEU A 30 12.38 15.35 8.71
C LEU A 30 12.75 15.65 7.27
N SER A 31 12.08 15.02 6.32
CA SER A 31 11.98 15.47 4.93
C SER A 31 11.63 16.97 4.86
N PRO A 32 12.59 17.92 4.72
CA PRO A 32 12.33 19.33 4.95
C PRO A 32 12.12 20.06 3.61
N LEU A 33 11.30 19.48 2.74
CA LEU A 33 10.81 20.11 1.50
C LEU A 33 9.36 19.74 1.16
N ALA A 34 8.75 18.74 1.81
CA ALA A 34 7.33 18.45 1.66
C ALA A 34 6.39 19.51 2.32
N ARG A 35 6.95 20.53 2.97
CA ARG A 35 6.21 21.57 3.70
C ARG A 35 6.57 23.02 3.35
N LEU A 36 7.26 23.28 2.24
CA LEU A 36 7.14 24.57 1.56
C LEU A 36 5.87 24.52 0.70
N GLY A 37 4.73 24.47 1.40
CA GLY A 37 3.40 24.53 0.81
C GLY A 37 3.12 25.93 0.29
N LEU A 38 3.86 26.37 -0.73
CA LEU A 38 3.30 27.29 -1.70
C LEU A 38 2.22 26.50 -2.46
N PRO A 39 0.94 26.89 -2.36
CA PRO A 39 -0.06 26.35 -3.23
C PRO A 39 0.11 27.04 -4.58
N THR A 40 1.05 26.59 -5.41
CA THR A 40 0.79 26.70 -6.84
C THR A 40 -0.28 25.66 -7.13
N GLN A 41 -1.54 26.08 -7.01
CA GLN A 41 -2.61 25.51 -7.81
C GLN A 41 -2.29 25.75 -9.28
N ASN A 42 -1.28 25.04 -9.80
CA ASN A 42 -1.42 24.52 -11.13
C ASN A 42 -2.20 23.23 -10.93
N ALA A 43 -3.52 23.35 -11.04
CA ALA A 43 -4.37 22.25 -11.48
C ALA A 43 -4.00 21.87 -12.93
N GLY A 44 -2.72 21.62 -13.17
CA GLY A 44 -2.28 20.81 -14.28
C GLY A 44 -2.55 19.39 -13.85
N PHE A 45 -3.73 18.89 -14.19
CA PHE A 45 -3.95 17.46 -14.34
C PHE A 45 -2.75 16.97 -15.15
N SER A 46 -1.78 16.33 -14.51
CA SER A 46 -0.68 15.68 -15.22
C SER A 46 -1.31 14.47 -15.88
N LEU A 47 -1.97 14.69 -17.01
CA LEU A 47 -2.33 13.64 -17.94
C LEU A 47 -0.98 12.99 -18.22
N ARG A 48 -0.77 11.76 -17.75
CA ARG A 48 0.22 10.93 -18.43
C ARG A 48 -0.12 11.03 -19.92
N PRO A 49 0.87 11.18 -20.81
CA PRO A 49 0.63 11.02 -22.22
C PRO A 49 -0.24 9.78 -22.40
N VAL A 50 -1.33 9.91 -23.16
CA VAL A 50 -2.31 8.87 -23.48
C VAL A 50 -1.64 7.67 -24.23
N GLU A 51 -0.31 7.62 -24.28
CA GLU A 51 0.50 6.63 -24.98
C GLU A 51 0.55 5.27 -24.27
N ASP A 52 0.26 5.17 -22.96
CA ASP A 52 0.21 3.88 -22.24
C ASP A 52 -1.22 3.34 -22.04
N ILE A 53 -2.24 4.05 -22.55
CA ILE A 53 -3.63 3.62 -22.41
C ILE A 53 -3.94 2.67 -23.55
N GLU A 54 -4.01 1.37 -23.23
CA GLU A 54 -4.52 0.32 -24.13
C GLU A 54 -5.70 0.87 -24.96
N PRO A 55 -5.72 0.68 -26.30
CA PRO A 55 -6.70 1.31 -27.19
C PRO A 55 -8.17 1.09 -26.80
N ASN A 56 -8.45 0.06 -25.99
CA ASN A 56 -9.76 -0.33 -25.51
C ASN A 56 -9.95 -0.14 -23.98
N ALA A 57 -9.10 0.63 -23.33
CA ALA A 57 -9.24 0.95 -21.92
C ALA A 57 -10.47 1.84 -21.67
N PRO A 58 -11.21 1.63 -20.56
CA PRO A 58 -12.31 2.50 -20.19
C PRO A 58 -11.78 3.90 -19.78
N PRO A 59 -12.58 4.97 -19.94
CA PRO A 59 -12.15 6.33 -19.58
C PRO A 59 -11.67 6.50 -18.13
N CYS A 60 -12.20 5.69 -17.21
CA CYS A 60 -11.78 5.67 -15.80
C CYS A 60 -10.31 5.29 -15.59
N ARG A 61 -9.67 4.62 -16.55
CA ARG A 61 -8.25 4.24 -16.46
C ARG A 61 -7.31 5.45 -16.51
N ALA A 62 -7.80 6.58 -17.02
CA ALA A 62 -7.06 7.85 -17.03
C ALA A 62 -7.29 8.69 -15.77
N LEU A 63 -8.05 8.20 -14.78
CA LEU A 63 -8.27 8.93 -13.54
C LEU A 63 -6.96 9.06 -12.77
N ALA A 64 -6.61 10.29 -12.40
CA ALA A 64 -5.41 10.56 -11.62
C ALA A 64 -5.44 9.79 -10.29
N GLY A 65 -4.36 9.05 -10.01
CA GLY A 65 -4.19 8.25 -8.80
C GLY A 65 -4.76 6.83 -8.89
N ALA A 66 -5.37 6.42 -10.00
CA ALA A 66 -5.78 5.04 -10.20
C ALA A 66 -4.58 4.08 -10.28
N GLU A 67 -3.44 4.58 -10.75
CA GLU A 67 -2.14 3.90 -10.82
C GLU A 67 -1.45 3.73 -9.46
N ASP A 68 -1.87 4.48 -8.45
CA ASP A 68 -1.32 4.41 -7.10
C ASP A 68 -2.20 3.54 -6.18
N VAL A 69 -3.16 2.81 -6.75
CA VAL A 69 -4.15 2.01 -6.02
C VAL A 69 -4.10 0.56 -6.49
N VAL A 70 -3.98 -0.36 -5.54
CA VAL A 70 -4.16 -1.80 -5.77
C VAL A 70 -5.59 -2.20 -5.39
N VAL A 71 -6.32 -2.80 -6.32
CA VAL A 71 -7.66 -3.34 -6.06
C VAL A 71 -7.57 -4.83 -5.74
N VAL A 72 -8.02 -5.20 -4.54
CA VAL A 72 -8.05 -6.58 -4.09
C VAL A 72 -9.48 -7.13 -4.18
N MET A 73 -9.70 -8.12 -5.04
CA MET A 73 -10.93 -8.89 -5.09
C MET A 73 -10.84 -10.10 -4.17
N ARG A 74 -11.88 -10.32 -3.36
CA ARG A 74 -12.02 -11.51 -2.50
C ARG A 74 -13.30 -12.23 -2.89
N THR A 75 -13.20 -13.54 -3.10
CA THR A 75 -14.33 -14.39 -3.48
C THR A 75 -14.18 -15.79 -2.88
N GLY A 76 -15.25 -16.56 -2.79
CA GLY A 76 -15.15 -18.01 -2.57
C GLY A 76 -14.98 -18.77 -3.89
N ALA A 77 -14.40 -19.96 -3.84
CA ALA A 77 -14.21 -20.83 -5.00
C ALA A 77 -15.54 -21.25 -5.64
N THR A 78 -16.62 -21.32 -4.85
CA THR A 78 -17.96 -21.64 -5.36
C THR A 78 -18.65 -20.44 -6.01
N GLU A 79 -18.22 -19.22 -5.69
CA GLU A 79 -18.83 -17.97 -6.17
C GLU A 79 -18.04 -17.36 -7.35
N ILE A 80 -16.78 -17.77 -7.53
CA ILE A 80 -15.88 -17.13 -8.49
C ILE A 80 -16.46 -17.16 -9.91
N GLY A 81 -17.05 -18.28 -10.33
CA GLY A 81 -17.67 -18.44 -11.66
C GLY A 81 -18.81 -17.46 -11.91
N ASP A 82 -19.62 -17.17 -10.88
CA ASP A 82 -20.83 -16.34 -11.02
C ASP A 82 -20.56 -14.85 -10.76
N LYS A 83 -19.54 -14.52 -9.97
CA LYS A 83 -19.31 -13.16 -9.46
C LYS A 83 -18.08 -12.47 -10.04
N LEU A 84 -17.00 -13.20 -10.31
CA LEU A 84 -15.76 -12.58 -10.77
C LEU A 84 -15.82 -12.07 -12.23
N PRO A 85 -16.42 -12.77 -13.21
CA PRO A 85 -16.36 -12.36 -14.61
C PRO A 85 -16.90 -10.95 -14.88
N VAL A 86 -17.95 -10.53 -14.16
CA VAL A 86 -18.48 -9.17 -14.32
C VAL A 86 -17.48 -8.12 -13.87
N HIS A 87 -16.74 -8.36 -12.78
CA HIS A 87 -15.74 -7.41 -12.27
C HIS A 87 -14.52 -7.31 -13.19
N LEU A 88 -14.05 -8.45 -13.72
CA LEU A 88 -12.97 -8.49 -14.72
C LEU A 88 -13.31 -7.68 -15.97
N ASN A 89 -14.57 -7.75 -16.41
CA ASN A 89 -15.04 -7.07 -17.62
C ASN A 89 -15.54 -5.63 -17.38
N THR A 90 -15.64 -5.17 -16.14
CA THR A 90 -16.13 -3.83 -15.77
C THR A 90 -15.15 -3.08 -14.86
N THR A 91 -15.38 -3.07 -13.54
CA THR A 91 -14.67 -2.24 -12.57
C THR A 91 -13.15 -2.45 -12.59
N MET A 92 -12.69 -3.69 -12.69
CA MET A 92 -11.26 -3.99 -12.64
C MET A 92 -10.50 -3.47 -13.87
N ARG A 93 -11.19 -3.18 -14.98
CA ARG A 93 -10.55 -2.55 -16.16
C ARG A 93 -10.09 -1.13 -15.90
N CYS A 94 -10.63 -0.45 -14.89
CA CYS A 94 -10.24 0.91 -14.51
C CYS A 94 -8.88 0.96 -13.78
N TYR A 95 -8.44 -0.13 -13.19
CA TYR A 95 -7.26 -0.17 -12.33
C TYR A 95 -6.18 -1.03 -12.97
N PRO A 96 -4.92 -0.55 -13.06
CA PRO A 96 -3.84 -1.32 -13.63
C PRO A 96 -3.41 -2.48 -12.72
N ASP A 97 -3.50 -2.29 -11.40
CA ASP A 97 -3.01 -3.24 -10.41
C ASP A 97 -4.15 -3.91 -9.66
N THR A 98 -4.29 -5.22 -9.85
CA THR A 98 -5.32 -6.02 -9.19
C THR A 98 -4.79 -7.32 -8.63
N LEU A 99 -5.35 -7.77 -7.51
CA LEU A 99 -5.07 -9.06 -6.89
C LEU A 99 -6.39 -9.78 -6.60
N ILE A 100 -6.42 -11.09 -6.83
CA ILE A 100 -7.61 -11.90 -6.59
C ILE A 100 -7.27 -12.97 -5.56
N PHE A 101 -8.03 -13.00 -4.48
CA PHE A 101 -7.91 -14.02 -3.44
C PHE A 101 -9.18 -14.85 -3.35
N SER A 102 -8.98 -16.15 -3.15
CA SER A 102 -10.06 -17.08 -2.85
C SER A 102 -9.65 -18.08 -1.78
N ASP A 103 -10.59 -18.84 -1.26
CA ASP A 103 -10.33 -19.98 -0.37
C ASP A 103 -9.72 -21.19 -1.11
N TYR A 104 -9.56 -21.09 -2.44
CA TYR A 104 -8.87 -22.05 -3.29
C TYR A 104 -7.91 -21.35 -4.28
N ALA A 105 -6.73 -21.93 -4.50
CA ALA A 105 -5.79 -21.43 -5.52
C ALA A 105 -6.11 -22.00 -6.90
N GLU A 106 -6.30 -21.12 -7.87
CA GLU A 106 -6.52 -21.51 -9.27
C GLU A 106 -6.09 -20.41 -10.25
N VAL A 107 -6.15 -20.73 -11.55
CA VAL A 107 -6.06 -19.72 -12.61
C VAL A 107 -7.43 -19.63 -13.25
N PHE A 108 -8.12 -18.51 -13.03
CA PHE A 108 -9.48 -18.28 -13.49
C PHE A 108 -9.49 -17.22 -14.60
N GLU A 109 -9.98 -17.54 -15.79
CA GLU A 109 -9.98 -16.65 -16.97
C GLU A 109 -8.61 -15.99 -17.26
N GLY A 110 -7.53 -16.75 -17.03
CA GLY A 110 -6.15 -16.27 -17.20
C GLY A 110 -5.64 -15.37 -16.08
N GLN A 111 -6.42 -15.14 -15.03
CA GLN A 111 -6.02 -14.38 -13.84
C GLN A 111 -5.57 -15.32 -12.73
N GLN A 112 -4.49 -14.95 -12.04
CA GLN A 112 -4.03 -15.70 -10.87
C GLN A 112 -4.95 -15.43 -9.67
N VAL A 113 -5.50 -16.50 -9.10
CA VAL A 113 -6.25 -16.49 -7.84
C VAL A 113 -5.34 -17.07 -6.75
N TYR A 114 -5.13 -16.30 -5.68
CA TYR A 114 -4.28 -16.71 -4.56
C TYR A 114 -5.11 -17.33 -3.45
N ASP A 115 -4.63 -18.43 -2.87
CA ASP A 115 -5.25 -19.07 -1.72
C ASP A 115 -5.06 -18.21 -0.45
N ALA A 116 -6.16 -17.66 0.05
CA ALA A 116 -6.24 -16.86 1.26
C ALA A 116 -5.96 -17.67 2.54
N LEU A 117 -6.10 -18.99 2.48
CA LEU A 117 -5.89 -19.92 3.57
C LEU A 117 -4.51 -20.60 3.51
N ALA A 118 -3.67 -20.27 2.53
CA ALA A 118 -2.39 -20.95 2.28
C ALA A 118 -1.50 -21.05 3.54
N ASN A 119 -1.47 -19.98 4.34
CA ASN A 119 -0.61 -19.86 5.52
C ASN A 119 -1.32 -20.18 6.83
N VAL A 120 -2.55 -20.70 6.80
CA VAL A 120 -3.19 -21.23 8.02
C VAL A 120 -2.48 -22.52 8.41
N ASP A 121 -2.16 -22.64 9.70
CA ASP A 121 -1.47 -23.80 10.26
C ASP A 121 -2.20 -25.12 9.95
N THR A 122 -1.45 -26.12 9.50
CA THR A 122 -2.01 -27.41 9.06
C THR A 122 -2.78 -28.11 10.17
N HIS A 123 -2.30 -28.05 11.42
CA HIS A 123 -3.00 -28.65 12.55
C HIS A 123 -4.37 -27.98 12.77
N VAL A 124 -4.46 -26.66 12.59
CA VAL A 124 -5.74 -25.94 12.66
C VAL A 124 -6.69 -26.38 11.54
N LYS A 125 -6.20 -26.51 10.31
CA LYS A 125 -7.02 -26.97 9.18
C LYS A 125 -7.56 -28.39 9.39
N GLU A 126 -6.74 -29.29 9.97
CA GLU A 126 -7.09 -30.69 10.18
C GLU A 126 -8.01 -30.92 11.39
N THR A 127 -7.92 -30.08 12.43
CA THR A 127 -8.64 -30.30 13.70
C THR A 127 -9.90 -29.46 13.87
N ASN A 128 -10.04 -28.35 13.13
CA ASN A 128 -11.22 -27.51 13.21
C ASN A 128 -12.22 -27.86 12.09
N MET A 129 -13.45 -28.20 12.48
CA MET A 129 -14.54 -28.54 11.57
C MET A 129 -14.90 -27.43 10.57
N ASP A 130 -14.58 -26.16 10.86
CA ASP A 130 -14.79 -25.04 9.94
C ASP A 130 -14.00 -25.19 8.63
N PHE A 131 -12.92 -25.98 8.64
CA PHE A 131 -12.09 -26.23 7.46
C PHE A 131 -12.51 -27.46 6.64
N ALA A 132 -13.55 -28.20 7.06
CA ALA A 132 -13.97 -29.43 6.40
C ALA A 132 -14.36 -29.25 4.92
N HIS A 133 -14.71 -28.03 4.50
CA HIS A 133 -15.08 -27.70 3.12
C HIS A 133 -13.90 -27.27 2.24
N TYR A 134 -12.70 -27.11 2.81
CA TYR A 134 -11.49 -26.62 2.11
C TYR A 134 -10.36 -27.66 2.03
N MET A 135 -10.56 -28.86 2.60
CA MET A 135 -9.57 -29.95 2.64
C MET A 135 -9.89 -31.06 1.63
#